data_AF-A0A0F8VXN1-F1
#
_entry.id   AF-A0A0F8VXN1-F1
#
_cell.length_a   1.000
_cell.length_b   1.000
_cell.length_c   1.000
_cell.angle_alpha   90.00
_cell.angle_beta   90.00
_cell.angle_gamma   90.00
#
_symmetry.space_group_name_H-M   'P 1'
#
loop_
_entity.id
_entity.type
_entity.pdbx_description
1 polymer ?
#
loop_
_entity_poly.entity_id
_entity_poly.type
_entity_poly.pdbx_seq_one_letter_code
_entity_poly.pdbx_strand_id
1 'polypeptide(L)' 'MTDVFEPGSTFKAFVASKALEAKLFAVYEEIFCHNGVYRIGGRTLHDHDAYGKLS' A
#
# COMPACT_ATOMS: atom_id res chain seq x y z
N MET A 1 13.13 24.51 16.10
CA MET A 1 13.78 23.51 15.22
C MET A 1 12.73 22.46 14.91
N THR A 2 12.53 22.11 13.64
CA THR A 2 11.49 21.14 13.24
C THR A 2 12.18 20.00 12.50
N ASP A 3 12.09 18.79 13.05
CA ASP A 3 12.67 17.61 12.43
C ASP A 3 11.77 17.09 11.31
N VAL A 4 12.39 16.76 10.17
CA VAL A 4 11.74 16.14 9.03
C VAL A 4 12.05 14.64 9.07
N PHE A 5 11.04 13.80 8.87
CA PHE A 5 11.15 12.34 8.85
C PHE A 5 10.27 11.73 7.77
N GLU A 6 10.59 10.49 7.38
CA GLU A 6 9.77 9.74 6.44
C GLU A 6 8.44 9.32 7.12
N PRO A 7 7.27 9.60 6.51
CA PRO A 7 5.97 9.37 7.14
C PRO A 7 5.62 7.88 7.31
N GLY A 8 6.30 6.99 6.57
CA GLY A 8 6.02 5.55 6.58
C GLY A 8 4.55 5.24 6.28
N SER A 9 3.96 4.31 7.03
CA SER A 9 2.58 3.85 6.83
C SER A 9 1.53 4.95 6.96
N THR A 10 1.81 6.08 7.63
CA THR A 10 0.86 7.21 7.72
C THR A 10 0.54 7.81 6.35
N PHE A 11 1.40 7.60 5.34
CA PHE A 11 1.19 8.08 3.98
C PHE A 11 0.27 7.18 3.14
N LYS A 12 0.03 5.92 3.55
CA LYS A 12 -0.76 4.94 2.77
C LYS A 12 -2.16 5.44 2.41
N ALA A 13 -2.81 6.15 3.35
CA ALA A 13 -4.16 6.71 3.14
C ALA A 13 -4.21 7.66 1.94
N PHE A 14 -3.19 8.50 1.74
CA PHE A 14 -3.16 9.45 0.63
C PHE A 14 -3.05 8.76 -0.73
N VAL A 15 -2.22 7.71 -0.83
CA VAL A 15 -2.10 6.91 -2.06
C VAL A 15 -3.42 6.21 -2.36
N ALA A 16 -4.05 5.59 -1.36
CA ALA A 16 -5.35 4.95 -1.51
C ALA A 16 -6.42 5.94 -1.98
N SER A 17 -6.51 7.13 -1.35
CA SER A 17 -7.44 8.18 -1.78
C SER A 17 -7.20 8.60 -3.22
N LYS A 18 -5.94 8.75 -3.66
CA LYS A 18 -5.65 9.13 -5.05
C LYS A 18 -6.04 8.05 -6.05
N ALA A 19 -5.85 6.78 -5.71
CA ALA A 19 -6.27 5.69 -6.58
C ALA A 19 -7.82 5.54 -6.62
N LEU A 20 -8.54 5.82 -5.54
CA LEU A 20 -10.02 5.93 -5.55
C LEU A 20 -10.50 7.09 -6.43
N GLU A 21 -9.92 8.29 -6.26
CA GLU A 21 -10.25 9.48 -7.06
C GLU A 21 -10.00 9.24 -8.56
N ALA A 22 -8.91 8.53 -8.88
CA ALA A 22 -8.56 8.12 -10.24
C ALA A 22 -9.39 6.93 -10.76
N LYS A 23 -10.32 6.40 -9.96
CA LYS A 23 -11.18 5.23 -10.27
C LYS A 23 -10.38 4.00 -10.67
N LEU A 24 -9.22 3.80 -10.04
CA LEU A 24 -8.36 2.64 -10.29
C LEU A 24 -8.82 1.38 -9.53
N PHE A 25 -9.60 1.55 -8.45
CA PHE A 25 -10.22 0.46 -7.70
C PHE A 25 -11.49 0.96 -6.97
N ALA A 26 -12.37 0.05 -6.56
CA ALA A 26 -13.51 0.35 -5.69
C ALA A 26 -13.19 0.12 -4.21
N VAL A 27 -13.89 0.82 -3.30
CA VAL A 27 -13.67 0.72 -1.84
C VAL A 27 -13.83 -0.70 -1.30
N TYR A 28 -14.65 -1.53 -1.95
CA TYR A 28 -14.93 -2.92 -1.57
C TYR A 28 -14.25 -3.93 -2.51
N GLU A 29 -13.32 -3.47 -3.34
CA GLU A 29 -12.53 -4.34 -4.21
C GLU A 29 -11.43 -5.02 -3.41
N GLU A 30 -11.31 -6.34 -3.56
CA GLU A 30 -10.22 -7.09 -2.95
C GLU A 30 -8.91 -6.88 -3.74
N ILE A 31 -7.86 -6.45 -3.05
CA ILE A 31 -6.50 -6.37 -3.59
C ILE A 31 -5.72 -7.61 -3.14
N PHE A 32 -5.06 -8.29 -4.07
CA PHE A 32 -4.16 -9.39 -3.74
C PHE A 32 -2.79 -8.85 -3.28
N CYS A 33 -2.49 -8.93 -1.99
CA CYS A 33 -1.24 -8.50 -1.35
C CYS A 33 -0.09 -9.52 -1.49
N HIS A 34 -0.21 -10.48 -2.42
CA HIS A 34 0.85 -11.43 -2.74
C HIS A 34 1.40 -12.24 -1.54
N ASN A 35 0.54 -12.57 -0.57
CA ASN A 35 0.90 -13.27 0.66
C ASN A 35 2.03 -12.56 1.44
N GLY A 36 2.02 -11.21 1.39
CA GLY A 36 2.97 -10.33 2.07
C GLY A 36 4.35 -10.20 1.41
N VAL A 37 4.55 -10.75 0.21
CA VAL A 37 5.83 -10.62 -0.53
C VAL A 37 5.56 -10.23 -1.98
N TYR A 38 5.97 -9.01 -2.34
CA TYR A 38 5.81 -8.50 -3.70
C TYR A 38 7.15 -8.09 -4.31
N ARG A 39 7.48 -8.62 -5.49
CA ARG A 39 8.73 -8.31 -6.19
C ARG A 39 8.47 -7.34 -7.35
N ILE A 40 9.14 -6.20 -7.31
CA ILE A 40 9.04 -5.17 -8.35
C ILE A 40 10.45 -4.69 -8.74
N GLY A 41 10.79 -4.91 -10.02
CA GLY A 41 12.14 -4.67 -10.52
C GLY A 41 13.19 -5.43 -9.69
N GLY A 42 14.23 -4.72 -9.22
CA GLY A 42 15.28 -5.28 -8.36
C GLY A 42 14.93 -5.36 -6.87
N ARG A 43 13.73 -4.95 -6.44
CA ARG A 43 13.34 -4.83 -5.03
C ARG A 43 12.29 -5.88 -4.66
N THR A 44 12.37 -6.37 -3.41
CA THR A 44 11.33 -7.19 -2.78
C THR A 44 10.72 -6.38 -1.64
N LEU A 45 9.41 -6.20 -1.67
CA LEU A 45 8.61 -5.56 -0.62
C LEU A 45 8.04 -6.65 0.29
N HIS A 46 8.08 -6.38 1.59
CA HIS A 46 7.56 -7.25 2.63
C HIS A 46 6.49 -6.49 3.42
N ASP A 47 5.30 -7.06 3.53
CA ASP A 47 4.29 -6.56 4.46
C ASP A 47 4.59 -7.07 5.88
N HIS A 48 4.03 -6.38 6.88
CA HIS A 48 4.13 -6.81 8.27
C HIS A 48 3.44 -8.16 8.50
N ASP A 49 2.33 -8.37 7.79
CA ASP A 49 1.52 -9.58 7.83
C ASP A 49 1.39 -10.18 6.42
N ALA A 50 1.30 -11.51 6.35
CA ALA A 50 1.20 -12.26 5.09
C ALA A 50 -0.23 -12.26 4.53
N TYR A 51 -0.81 -11.07 4.29
CA TYR A 51 -2.15 -10.96 3.75
C TYR A 51 -2.25 -11.52 2.32
N GLY A 52 -3.31 -12.28 2.07
CA GLY A 52 -3.68 -12.78 0.75
C GLY A 52 -4.51 -11.74 0.01
N LYS A 53 -5.83 -11.85 0.07
CA LYS A 53 -6.75 -10.81 -0.39
C LYS A 53 -7.13 -9.89 0.76
N LEU A 54 -7.14 -8.58 0.50
CA LEU A 54 -7.48 -7.56 1.48
C LEU A 54 -8.43 -6.53 0.84
N SER A 55 -9.47 -6.13 1.58
CA SER A 55 -10.44 -5.09 1.22
C SER A 55 -10.41 -3.96 2.24
#